data_AF-A0A8C6KFY8-F1
#
_entry.id   AF-A0A8C6KFY8-F1
#
_cell.length_a   1.000
_cell.length_b   1.000
_cell.length_c   1.000
_cell.angle_alpha   90.00
_cell.angle_beta   90.00
_cell.angle_gamma   90.00
#
_symmetry.space_group_name_H-M   'P 1'
#
loop_
_entity.id
_entity.type
_entity.pdbx_description
1 polymer ?
#
loop_
_entity_poly.entity_id
_entity_poly.type
_entity_poly.pdbx_seq_one_letter_code
_entity_poly.pdbx_strand_id
1 'polypeptide(L)'
;MRAVVQRVTAASVTVGGEQVSSIGRGLCVLLGISVDDTQKDAEYMVRKILNLRLFDDENGRAWSKSVMERGFEVLCVSQFTLQYILKGNKPDFHAAMPAELAQPFYCSILENMRTSYKPEMIKDGVFGAYMQLHIQNDGPVTIELTSPTGPADPRQVRCRPKHDTEHICSAAVCSLGWGEPGSGSRSSVGVGNKHHGSVLQPGSSEHHFPQ
;
A
#
# COMPACT_ATOMS: atom_id res chain seq x y z
N MET A 1 -7.02 2.40 -4.62
CA MET A 1 -7.60 2.06 -3.30
C MET A 1 -6.99 2.96 -2.26
N ARG A 2 -7.77 3.42 -1.26
CA ARG A 2 -7.26 4.29 -0.19
C ARG A 2 -7.58 3.69 1.18
N ALA A 3 -6.70 3.87 2.15
CA ALA A 3 -6.94 3.47 3.52
C ALA A 3 -6.41 4.53 4.50
N VAL A 4 -7.13 4.73 5.60
CA VAL A 4 -6.62 5.44 6.79
C VAL A 4 -6.39 4.40 7.86
N VAL A 5 -5.13 4.23 8.27
CA VAL A 5 -4.70 3.23 9.25
C VAL A 5 -4.35 3.94 10.55
N GLN A 6 -4.99 3.53 11.64
CA GLN A 6 -4.83 4.13 12.95
C GLN A 6 -4.32 3.08 13.93
N ARG A 7 -3.25 3.40 14.67
CA ARG A 7 -2.77 2.54 15.75
C ARG A 7 -3.67 2.75 16.97
N VAL A 8 -4.17 1.67 17.54
CA VAL A 8 -5.15 1.74 18.64
C VAL A 8 -4.76 0.88 19.82
N THR A 9 -5.12 1.33 21.03
CA THR A 9 -5.14 0.48 22.23
C THR A 9 -6.42 -0.34 22.32
N ALA A 10 -7.51 0.16 21.74
CA ALA A 10 -8.79 -0.51 21.58
C ALA A 10 -9.59 0.19 20.46
N ALA A 11 -10.43 -0.58 19.76
CA ALA A 11 -11.45 -0.02 18.88
C ALA A 11 -12.69 -0.90 18.82
N SER A 12 -13.86 -0.31 18.63
CA SER A 12 -15.12 -1.05 18.50
C SER A 12 -16.09 -0.38 17.56
N VAL A 13 -17.03 -1.19 17.06
CA VAL A 13 -18.13 -0.74 16.19
C VAL A 13 -19.44 -1.04 16.90
N THR A 14 -20.33 -0.07 16.93
CA THR A 14 -21.72 -0.26 17.35
C THR A 14 -22.69 0.08 16.22
N VAL A 15 -23.82 -0.64 16.16
CA VAL A 15 -24.93 -0.41 15.23
C VAL A 15 -26.21 -0.36 16.05
N GLY A 16 -26.94 0.76 15.99
CA GLY A 16 -28.15 0.93 16.80
C GLY A 16 -27.90 0.91 18.32
N GLY A 17 -26.67 1.21 18.77
CA GLY A 17 -26.26 1.16 20.18
C GLY A 17 -25.71 -0.19 20.64
N GLU A 18 -25.85 -1.25 19.84
CA GLU A 18 -25.34 -2.59 20.15
C GLU A 18 -23.93 -2.78 19.59
N GLN A 19 -23.01 -3.34 20.39
CA GLN A 19 -21.65 -3.63 19.94
C GLN A 19 -21.62 -4.86 19.04
N VAL A 20 -21.26 -4.65 17.77
CA VAL A 20 -21.19 -5.73 16.76
C VAL A 20 -19.78 -6.30 16.64
N SER A 21 -18.76 -5.52 17.01
CA SER A 21 -17.36 -5.88 16.82
C SER A 21 -16.45 -5.06 17.73
N SER A 22 -15.36 -5.66 18.18
CA SER A 22 -14.33 -4.98 18.99
C SER A 22 -12.98 -5.65 18.85
N ILE A 23 -11.93 -4.85 18.99
CA ILE A 23 -10.54 -5.25 19.10
C ILE A 23 -9.88 -4.58 20.31
N GLY A 24 -8.86 -5.23 20.87
CA GLY A 24 -7.89 -4.65 21.77
C GLY A 24 -6.80 -3.90 21.01
N ARG A 25 -5.54 -4.13 21.40
CA ARG A 25 -4.37 -3.50 20.77
C ARG A 25 -4.25 -3.93 19.32
N GLY A 26 -4.02 -2.96 18.43
CA GLY A 26 -3.97 -3.26 17.02
C GLY A 26 -4.12 -2.07 16.09
N LEU A 27 -4.77 -2.30 14.96
CA LEU A 27 -5.04 -1.30 13.93
C LEU A 27 -6.54 -1.15 13.70
N CYS A 28 -7.03 0.09 13.68
CA CYS A 28 -8.31 0.42 13.06
C CYS A 28 -8.05 0.93 11.65
N VAL A 29 -8.71 0.33 10.65
CA VAL A 29 -8.51 0.61 9.23
C VAL A 29 -9.82 1.06 8.62
N LEU A 30 -9.86 2.29 8.13
CA LEU A 30 -10.94 2.80 7.28
C LEU A 30 -10.55 2.59 5.83
N LEU A 31 -11.30 1.78 5.09
CA LEU A 31 -10.93 1.34 3.74
C LEU A 31 -11.90 1.89 2.68
N GLY A 32 -11.38 2.70 1.77
CA GLY A 32 -12.12 3.26 0.64
C GLY A 32 -11.77 2.59 -0.68
N ILE A 33 -12.78 2.09 -1.39
CA ILE A 33 -12.65 1.39 -2.67
C ILE A 33 -13.14 2.32 -3.80
N SER A 34 -12.27 2.56 -4.77
CA SER A 34 -12.55 3.34 -5.98
C SER A 34 -13.19 2.48 -7.08
N VAL A 35 -13.95 3.08 -8.00
CA VAL A 35 -14.47 2.43 -9.21
C VAL A 35 -13.38 1.77 -10.06
N ASP A 36 -12.16 2.30 -10.02
CA ASP A 36 -11.02 1.82 -10.81
C ASP A 36 -10.18 0.75 -10.08
N ASP A 37 -10.55 0.39 -8.84
CA ASP A 37 -9.77 -0.54 -8.04
C ASP A 37 -9.84 -1.97 -8.57
N THR A 38 -8.68 -2.60 -8.66
CA THR A 38 -8.53 -3.97 -9.16
C THR A 38 -8.10 -4.92 -8.04
N GLN A 39 -8.14 -6.22 -8.32
CA GLN A 39 -7.65 -7.23 -7.38
C GLN A 39 -6.17 -7.01 -6.99
N LYS A 40 -5.35 -6.44 -7.88
CA LYS A 40 -3.94 -6.10 -7.58
C LYS A 40 -3.83 -4.99 -6.53
N ASP A 41 -4.76 -4.03 -6.54
CA ASP A 41 -4.83 -2.97 -5.54
C ASP A 41 -5.20 -3.52 -4.17
N ALA A 42 -6.16 -4.45 -4.13
CA ALA A 42 -6.55 -5.18 -2.92
C ALA A 42 -5.36 -5.96 -2.34
N GLU A 43 -4.68 -6.77 -3.15
CA GLU A 43 -3.50 -7.54 -2.73
C GLU A 43 -2.38 -6.63 -2.21
N TYR A 44 -2.12 -5.52 -2.91
CA TYR A 44 -1.15 -4.52 -2.46
C TYR A 44 -1.52 -3.95 -1.09
N MET A 45 -2.78 -3.55 -0.92
CA MET A 45 -3.26 -2.90 0.29
C MET A 45 -3.23 -3.84 1.50
N VAL A 46 -3.69 -5.09 1.33
CA VAL A 46 -3.63 -6.14 2.37
C VAL A 46 -2.20 -6.34 2.84
N ARG A 47 -1.27 -6.57 1.91
CA ARG A 47 0.15 -6.75 2.23
C ARG A 47 0.72 -5.52 2.93
N LYS A 48 0.37 -4.31 2.47
CA LYS A 48 0.88 -3.05 3.03
C LYS A 48 0.40 -2.82 4.45
N ILE A 49 -0.90 -3.01 4.72
CA ILE A 49 -1.50 -2.85 6.05
C ILE A 49 -0.88 -3.85 7.03
N LEU A 50 -0.86 -5.13 6.68
CA LEU A 50 -0.42 -6.20 7.59
C LEU A 50 1.07 -6.11 7.94
N ASN A 51 1.91 -5.60 7.03
CA ASN A 51 3.35 -5.47 7.24
C ASN A 51 3.79 -4.05 7.66
N LEU A 52 2.86 -3.12 7.87
CA LEU A 52 3.20 -1.75 8.26
C LEU A 52 3.82 -1.73 9.66
N ARG A 53 5.05 -1.25 9.78
CA ARG A 53 5.80 -1.24 11.04
C ARG A 53 5.41 -0.03 11.89
N LEU A 54 4.34 -0.17 12.66
CA LEU A 54 3.80 0.90 13.52
C LEU A 54 3.99 0.65 15.02
N PHE A 55 4.55 -0.50 15.39
CA PHE A 55 4.74 -0.89 16.78
C PHE A 55 6.22 -0.96 17.12
N ASP A 56 6.52 -0.80 18.39
CA ASP A 56 7.88 -0.88 18.92
C ASP A 56 8.30 -2.36 19.01
N ASP A 57 9.59 -2.62 19.12
CA ASP A 57 10.10 -3.97 19.39
C ASP A 57 10.17 -4.24 20.89
N GLU A 58 10.71 -5.40 21.25
CA GLU A 58 10.89 -5.84 22.63
C GLU A 58 11.90 -4.97 23.40
N ASN A 59 12.77 -4.25 22.69
CA ASN A 59 13.79 -3.35 23.25
C ASN A 59 13.34 -1.87 23.23
N GLY A 60 12.10 -1.58 22.82
CA GLY A 60 11.55 -0.23 22.73
C GLY A 60 11.99 0.56 21.48
N ARG A 61 12.57 -0.10 20.48
CA ARG A 61 12.89 0.57 19.21
C ARG A 61 11.60 0.85 18.44
N ALA A 62 11.29 2.13 18.27
CA ALA A 62 10.11 2.57 17.53
C ALA A 62 10.09 2.14 16.06
N TRP A 63 8.90 2.01 15.49
CA TRP A 63 8.65 1.77 14.06
C TRP A 63 9.28 0.49 13.50
N SER A 64 9.29 -0.57 14.31
CA SER A 64 10.09 -1.77 14.04
C SER A 64 9.24 -3.01 13.76
N LYS A 65 8.08 -3.15 14.40
CA LYS A 65 7.20 -4.32 14.29
C LYS A 65 5.88 -3.98 13.64
N SER A 66 5.37 -4.91 12.85
CA SER A 66 4.04 -4.88 12.24
C SER A 66 2.96 -5.44 13.17
N VAL A 67 1.69 -5.27 12.79
CA VAL A 67 0.55 -5.85 13.52
C VAL A 67 0.67 -7.37 13.60
N MET A 68 1.16 -8.01 12.52
CA MET A 68 1.36 -9.45 12.46
C MET A 68 2.43 -9.92 13.45
N GLU A 69 3.60 -9.25 13.44
CA GLU A 69 4.73 -9.60 14.32
C GLU A 69 4.38 -9.42 15.81
N ARG A 70 3.47 -8.49 16.14
CA ARG A 70 2.99 -8.28 17.52
C ARG A 70 1.88 -9.22 17.95
N GLY A 71 1.26 -9.97 17.03
CA GLY A 71 0.08 -10.78 17.37
C GLY A 71 -1.14 -9.93 17.70
N PHE A 72 -1.26 -8.74 17.11
CA PHE A 72 -2.31 -7.77 17.42
C PHE A 72 -3.47 -7.84 16.43
N GLU A 73 -4.59 -7.22 16.79
CA GLU A 73 -5.83 -7.33 16.03
C GLU A 73 -5.95 -6.22 14.95
N VAL A 74 -6.82 -6.45 13.97
CA VAL A 74 -7.17 -5.46 12.94
C VAL A 74 -8.68 -5.36 12.86
N LEU A 75 -9.22 -4.15 13.04
CA LEU A 75 -10.61 -3.82 12.77
C LEU A 75 -10.66 -3.06 11.46
N CYS A 76 -11.17 -3.70 10.41
CA CYS A 76 -11.35 -3.09 9.10
C CYS A 76 -12.81 -2.65 8.94
N VAL A 77 -13.03 -1.43 8.45
CA VAL A 77 -14.36 -0.88 8.21
C VAL A 77 -14.39 -0.20 6.83
N SER A 78 -15.41 -0.53 6.04
CA SER A 78 -15.65 0.11 4.74
C SER A 78 -15.95 1.61 4.91
N GLN A 79 -15.20 2.47 4.23
CA GLN A 79 -15.31 3.93 4.30
C GLN A 79 -15.26 4.57 2.89
N PHE A 80 -16.38 4.55 2.18
CA PHE A 80 -16.47 5.08 0.81
C PHE A 80 -16.12 6.58 0.72
N THR A 81 -16.33 7.33 1.81
CA THR A 81 -16.05 8.78 1.84
C THR A 81 -14.57 9.13 1.66
N LEU A 82 -13.66 8.16 1.76
CA LEU A 82 -12.25 8.38 1.42
C LEU A 82 -12.04 8.60 -0.08
N GLN A 83 -12.99 8.16 -0.92
CA GLN A 83 -13.03 8.42 -2.35
C GLN A 83 -13.82 9.71 -2.64
N TYR A 84 -13.42 10.80 -2.00
CA TYR A 84 -14.03 12.11 -2.17
C TYR A 84 -13.33 12.94 -3.25
N ILE A 85 -14.10 13.80 -3.89
CA ILE A 85 -13.66 14.93 -4.70
C ILE A 85 -14.35 16.17 -4.13
N LEU A 86 -13.60 17.23 -3.84
CA LEU A 86 -14.17 18.47 -3.31
C LEU A 86 -14.50 19.43 -4.45
N LYS A 87 -15.78 19.79 -4.58
CA LYS A 87 -16.24 20.89 -5.44
C LYS A 87 -16.60 22.07 -4.52
N GLY A 88 -15.63 22.95 -4.28
CA GLY A 88 -15.69 23.90 -3.17
C GLY A 88 -15.68 23.17 -1.83
N ASN A 89 -16.68 23.41 -0.98
CA ASN A 89 -16.80 22.75 0.33
C ASN A 89 -17.70 21.50 0.31
N LYS A 90 -18.34 21.19 -0.82
CA LYS A 90 -19.22 20.03 -0.94
C LYS A 90 -18.41 18.81 -1.40
N PRO A 91 -18.41 17.69 -0.65
CA PRO A 91 -17.83 16.45 -1.12
C PRO A 91 -18.74 15.78 -2.16
N ASP A 92 -18.09 15.22 -3.18
CA ASP A 92 -18.66 14.39 -4.23
C ASP A 92 -17.97 13.02 -4.18
N PHE A 93 -18.73 11.94 -4.32
CA PHE A 93 -18.26 10.57 -4.13
C PHE A 93 -18.41 9.70 -5.38
N HIS A 94 -18.54 10.28 -6.57
CA HIS A 94 -18.67 9.51 -7.82
C HIS A 94 -17.45 8.61 -8.14
N ALA A 95 -16.30 8.87 -7.51
CA ALA A 95 -15.11 8.02 -7.63
C ALA A 95 -15.22 6.74 -6.75
N ALA A 96 -16.14 6.68 -5.78
CA ALA A 96 -16.34 5.50 -4.96
C ALA A 96 -17.02 4.38 -5.75
N MET A 97 -16.57 3.14 -5.56
CA MET A 97 -17.22 1.97 -6.15
C MET A 97 -18.69 1.86 -5.64
N PRO A 98 -19.68 1.63 -6.52
CA PRO A 98 -21.08 1.42 -6.12
C PRO A 98 -21.23 0.29 -5.12
N ALA A 99 -22.20 0.39 -4.20
CA ALA A 99 -22.35 -0.54 -3.08
C ALA A 99 -22.49 -2.02 -3.53
N GLU A 100 -23.20 -2.25 -4.63
CA GLU A 100 -23.46 -3.58 -5.20
C GLU A 100 -22.18 -4.29 -5.64
N LEU A 101 -21.19 -3.52 -6.10
CA LEU A 101 -19.86 -4.03 -6.48
C LEU A 101 -18.87 -3.98 -5.32
N ALA A 102 -18.96 -2.93 -4.50
CA ALA A 102 -18.05 -2.70 -3.39
C ALA A 102 -18.23 -3.72 -2.26
N GLN A 103 -19.45 -4.20 -1.99
CA GLN A 103 -19.69 -5.19 -0.94
C GLN A 103 -18.96 -6.52 -1.20
N PRO A 104 -19.16 -7.22 -2.34
CA PRO A 104 -18.42 -8.46 -2.61
C PRO A 104 -16.91 -8.23 -2.72
N PHE A 105 -16.49 -7.07 -3.25
CA PHE A 105 -15.07 -6.71 -3.33
C PHE A 105 -14.44 -6.49 -1.95
N TYR A 106 -15.14 -5.81 -1.05
CA TYR A 106 -14.73 -5.61 0.33
C TYR A 106 -14.64 -6.94 1.09
N CYS A 107 -15.63 -7.83 0.92
CA CYS A 107 -15.60 -9.18 1.49
C CYS A 107 -14.38 -9.98 1.02
N SER A 108 -14.00 -9.88 -0.27
CA SER A 108 -12.80 -10.56 -0.77
C SER A 108 -11.51 -9.99 -0.18
N ILE A 109 -11.44 -8.68 0.07
CA ILE A 109 -10.31 -8.05 0.78
C ILE A 109 -10.18 -8.59 2.19
N LEU A 110 -11.28 -8.67 2.95
CA LEU A 110 -11.28 -9.22 4.29
C LEU A 110 -10.80 -10.67 4.29
N GLU A 111 -11.26 -11.47 3.33
CA GLU A 111 -10.83 -12.86 3.22
C GLU A 111 -9.33 -12.99 2.90
N ASN A 112 -8.81 -12.11 2.05
CA ASN A 112 -7.38 -12.02 1.78
C ASN A 112 -6.58 -11.63 3.03
N MET A 113 -7.10 -10.73 3.87
CA MET A 113 -6.48 -10.39 5.17
C MET A 113 -6.46 -11.60 6.12
N ARG A 114 -7.59 -12.32 6.23
CA ARG A 114 -7.71 -13.52 7.08
C ARG A 114 -6.75 -14.61 6.64
N THR A 115 -6.65 -14.85 5.33
CA THR A 115 -5.73 -15.84 4.74
C THR A 115 -4.27 -15.46 4.92
N SER A 116 -3.95 -14.17 4.81
CA SER A 116 -2.56 -13.67 4.90
C SER A 116 -2.05 -13.53 6.34
N TYR A 117 -2.94 -13.56 7.34
CA TYR A 117 -2.58 -13.39 8.75
C TYR A 117 -3.16 -14.49 9.64
N LYS A 118 -4.28 -14.22 10.32
CA LYS A 118 -5.00 -15.14 11.18
C LYS A 118 -6.48 -14.75 11.16
N PRO A 119 -7.41 -15.65 10.82
CA PRO A 119 -8.82 -15.30 10.70
C PRO A 119 -9.41 -14.63 11.95
N GLU A 120 -9.02 -15.08 13.13
CA GLU A 120 -9.50 -14.58 14.42
C GLU A 120 -9.04 -13.16 14.75
N MET A 121 -7.93 -12.70 14.15
CA MET A 121 -7.35 -11.37 14.37
C MET A 121 -7.96 -10.29 13.48
N ILE A 122 -8.73 -10.67 12.46
CA ILE A 122 -9.36 -9.74 11.52
C ILE A 122 -10.84 -9.59 11.88
N LYS A 123 -11.20 -8.42 12.38
CA LYS A 123 -12.57 -8.02 12.68
C LYS A 123 -13.10 -7.09 11.60
N ASP A 124 -14.42 -7.13 11.41
CA ASP A 124 -15.16 -6.31 10.47
C ASP A 124 -16.15 -5.40 11.22
N GLY A 125 -16.64 -4.36 10.54
CA GLY A 125 -17.88 -3.68 10.88
C GLY A 125 -19.09 -4.38 10.24
N VAL A 126 -20.12 -3.59 9.91
CA VAL A 126 -21.29 -4.05 9.15
C VAL A 126 -21.41 -3.18 7.90
N PHE A 127 -21.05 -3.75 6.75
CA PHE A 127 -21.06 -3.02 5.48
C PHE A 127 -22.44 -2.40 5.20
N GLY A 128 -22.46 -1.11 4.81
CA GLY A 128 -23.67 -0.38 4.49
C GLY A 128 -24.54 0.02 5.68
N ALA A 129 -24.23 -0.41 6.91
CA ALA A 129 -24.95 0.04 8.10
C ALA A 129 -24.45 1.41 8.58
N TYR A 130 -25.34 2.15 9.25
CA TYR A 130 -24.93 3.31 10.04
C TYR A 130 -24.23 2.82 11.31
N MET A 131 -22.94 3.11 11.41
CA MET A 131 -22.06 2.63 12.47
C MET A 131 -21.54 3.79 13.31
N GLN A 132 -21.38 3.57 14.61
CA GLN A 132 -20.53 4.40 15.45
C GLN A 132 -19.22 3.66 15.70
N LEU A 133 -18.10 4.29 15.34
CA LEU A 133 -16.77 3.74 15.58
C LEU A 133 -16.16 4.42 16.81
N HIS A 134 -15.82 3.62 17.81
CA HIS A 134 -15.03 4.05 18.95
C HIS A 134 -13.57 3.71 18.66
N ILE A 135 -12.71 4.73 18.58
CA ILE A 135 -11.30 4.56 18.22
C ILE A 135 -10.44 5.20 19.31
N GLN A 136 -9.77 4.37 20.12
CA GLN A 136 -8.82 4.84 21.12
C GLN A 136 -7.41 4.85 20.51
N ASN A 137 -7.07 5.97 19.86
CA ASN A 137 -5.78 6.14 19.20
C ASN A 137 -4.59 6.08 20.19
N ASP A 138 -3.58 5.30 19.83
CA ASP A 138 -2.35 5.09 20.61
C ASP A 138 -1.20 5.92 20.03
N GLY A 139 -0.97 7.13 20.56
CA GLY A 139 0.09 8.04 20.12
C GLY A 139 -0.32 9.52 20.10
N PRO A 140 -1.18 9.96 19.15
CA PRO A 140 -1.81 9.19 18.09
C PRO A 140 -0.88 8.92 16.89
N VAL A 141 -1.06 7.77 16.25
CA VAL A 141 -0.40 7.42 14.98
C VAL A 141 -1.48 7.16 13.93
N THR A 142 -1.45 7.91 12.83
CA THR A 142 -2.39 7.77 11.71
C THR A 142 -1.63 7.84 10.40
N ILE A 143 -1.83 6.87 9.52
CA ILE A 143 -1.13 6.73 8.25
C ILE A 143 -2.16 6.60 7.14
N GLU A 144 -2.02 7.45 6.12
CA GLU A 144 -2.76 7.31 4.87
C GLU A 144 -1.99 6.40 3.91
N LEU A 145 -2.69 5.41 3.36
CA LEU A 145 -2.17 4.52 2.34
C LEU A 145 -3.00 4.69 1.06
N THR A 146 -2.32 4.64 -0.08
CA THR A 146 -2.96 4.60 -1.40
C THR A 146 -2.26 3.53 -2.23
N SER A 147 -3.03 2.70 -2.94
CA SER A 147 -2.46 1.74 -3.88
C SER A 147 -1.92 2.47 -5.13
N PRO A 148 -0.82 2.01 -5.75
CA PRO A 148 -0.25 2.66 -6.92
C PRO A 148 -1.21 2.62 -8.11
N THR A 149 -1.36 3.75 -8.81
CA THR A 149 -2.05 3.84 -10.10
C THR A 149 -1.00 3.75 -11.22
N GLY A 150 -0.89 2.63 -11.93
CA GLY A 150 0.08 2.44 -13.03
C GLY A 150 1.45 1.86 -12.59
N PRO A 151 2.38 1.55 -13.55
CA PRO A 151 3.50 0.66 -13.32
C PRO A 151 4.38 1.17 -12.18
N ALA A 152 4.60 0.29 -11.20
CA ALA A 152 5.21 0.59 -9.92
C ALA A 152 6.45 1.50 -10.04
N ASP A 153 6.49 2.55 -9.20
CA ASP A 153 7.68 3.37 -8.99
C ASP A 153 8.90 2.46 -8.69
N PRO A 154 9.98 2.50 -9.49
CA PRO A 154 11.19 1.71 -9.28
C PRO A 154 11.82 1.88 -7.89
N ARG A 155 11.48 2.95 -7.16
CA ARG A 155 11.94 3.18 -5.78
C ARG A 155 11.30 2.26 -4.76
N GLN A 156 10.15 1.65 -5.02
CA GLN A 156 9.49 0.72 -4.10
C GLN A 156 10.05 -0.71 -4.15
N VAL A 157 10.91 -1.05 -5.13
CA VAL A 157 11.43 -2.42 -5.33
C VAL A 157 12.76 -2.68 -4.60
N ARG A 158 13.44 -1.65 -4.08
CA ARG A 158 14.74 -1.81 -3.41
C ARG A 158 14.62 -1.99 -1.90
N CYS A 159 14.14 -3.16 -1.48
CA CYS A 159 14.49 -3.72 -0.17
C CYS A 159 14.37 -5.26 -0.26
N ARG A 160 15.38 -5.90 -0.86
CA ARG A 160 15.70 -7.29 -0.51
C ARG A 160 16.85 -7.26 0.50
N PRO A 161 16.77 -7.97 1.63
CA PRO A 161 17.92 -8.12 2.50
C PRO A 161 19.01 -8.89 1.73
N LYS A 162 20.23 -8.36 1.75
CA LYS A 162 21.41 -9.14 1.38
C LYS A 162 21.57 -10.21 2.45
N HIS A 163 21.49 -11.47 2.07
CA HIS A 163 22.03 -12.53 2.90
C HIS A 163 23.55 -12.40 2.83
N ASP A 164 24.16 -12.12 3.98
CA ASP A 164 25.58 -12.23 4.20
C ASP A 164 25.96 -13.72 4.12
N THR A 165 26.82 -14.06 3.16
CA THR A 165 27.47 -15.37 3.11
C THR A 165 28.98 -15.15 3.12
N GLU A 166 29.54 -15.01 4.32
CA GLU A 166 30.93 -15.27 4.68
C GLU A 166 30.84 -15.90 6.08
N HIS A 167 31.35 -17.08 6.42
CA HIS A 167 32.48 -17.88 5.98
C HIS A 167 32.17 -19.37 6.25
N ILE A 168 32.85 -20.28 5.57
CA ILE A 168 33.65 -21.35 6.20
C ILE A 168 34.71 -21.77 5.18
N CYS A 169 35.97 -21.51 5.51
CA CYS A 169 37.12 -22.19 4.94
C CYS A 169 37.12 -23.64 5.41
N SER A 170 37.23 -24.60 4.49
CA SER A 170 37.89 -25.87 4.76
C SER A 170 38.55 -26.37 3.48
N ALA A 171 39.84 -26.65 3.60
CA ALA A 171 40.70 -27.17 2.56
C ALA A 171 40.26 -28.57 2.09
N ALA A 172 40.31 -28.82 0.78
CA ALA A 172 40.61 -30.13 0.20
C ALA A 172 40.89 -29.99 -1.31
N VAL A 173 42.18 -30.11 -1.65
CA VAL A 173 42.78 -30.78 -2.82
C VAL A 173 41.82 -31.25 -3.93
N CYS A 174 42.02 -30.78 -5.17
CA CYS A 174 42.36 -31.67 -6.29
C CYS A 174 42.72 -30.91 -7.58
N SER A 175 43.76 -31.43 -8.22
CA SER A 175 44.40 -31.03 -9.47
C SER A 175 43.53 -31.20 -10.71
N LEU A 176 44.09 -30.76 -11.86
CA LEU A 176 43.63 -30.86 -13.26
C LEU A 176 42.80 -29.64 -13.68
N GLY A 177 43.11 -28.84 -14.69
CA GLY A 177 44.03 -28.95 -15.83
C GLY A 177 43.35 -28.26 -17.02
N TRP A 178 44.14 -27.68 -17.93
CA TRP A 178 43.75 -27.15 -19.26
C TRP A 178 42.93 -25.84 -19.23
N GLY A 179 43.16 -24.80 -20.03
CA GLY A 179 44.06 -24.50 -21.15
C GLY A 179 43.72 -23.07 -21.63
N GLU A 180 44.68 -22.36 -22.23
CA GLU A 180 44.48 -21.00 -22.80
C GLU A 180 43.48 -20.99 -23.99
N PRO A 181 42.93 -19.81 -24.39
CA PRO A 181 43.60 -18.86 -25.30
C PRO A 181 43.36 -17.38 -24.88
N GLY A 182 44.03 -16.33 -25.36
CA GLY A 182 44.68 -16.07 -26.63
C GLY A 182 44.08 -14.79 -27.28
N SER A 183 44.78 -13.67 -27.10
CA SER A 183 45.00 -12.50 -28.00
C SER A 183 43.88 -11.87 -28.88
N GLY A 184 43.86 -10.53 -28.84
CA GLY A 184 43.65 -9.63 -30.01
C GLY A 184 42.19 -9.26 -30.32
N SER A 185 41.81 -8.06 -30.75
CA SER A 185 42.55 -6.93 -31.32
C SER A 185 41.65 -5.68 -31.39
N ARG A 186 42.28 -4.50 -31.55
CA ARG A 186 41.69 -3.17 -31.70
C ARG A 186 40.88 -3.02 -32.99
N SER A 187 39.92 -2.08 -33.00
CA SER A 187 39.89 -0.99 -33.99
C SER A 187 38.84 0.06 -33.64
N SER A 188 39.08 1.25 -34.18
CA SER A 188 38.56 2.57 -33.82
C SER A 188 37.78 3.20 -34.99
N VAL A 189 37.27 4.42 -34.76
CA VAL A 189 36.76 5.43 -35.74
C VAL A 189 35.26 5.28 -36.08
N GLY A 190 34.41 6.32 -36.12
CA GLY A 190 34.52 7.76 -35.87
C GLY A 190 33.30 8.52 -36.41
N VAL A 191 33.08 9.72 -35.86
CA VAL A 191 32.51 10.97 -36.45
C VAL A 191 31.08 11.00 -37.05
N GLY A 192 30.29 11.99 -36.60
CA GLY A 192 29.18 12.56 -37.40
C GLY A 192 28.30 13.55 -36.61
N ASN A 193 28.33 14.83 -36.98
CA ASN A 193 27.65 15.97 -36.35
C ASN A 193 26.73 16.68 -37.37
N LYS A 194 25.87 17.63 -36.91
CA LYS A 194 24.98 18.62 -37.62
C LYS A 194 23.49 18.26 -37.65
N HIS A 195 22.50 19.16 -37.65
CA HIS A 195 22.25 20.56 -37.25
C HIS A 195 20.75 20.89 -37.57
N HIS A 196 20.24 22.05 -37.10
CA HIS A 196 18.97 22.79 -37.41
C HIS A 196 17.77 22.47 -36.49
N GLY A 197 16.99 23.42 -35.95
CA GLY A 197 16.94 24.90 -36.04
C GLY A 197 15.50 25.41 -36.30
N SER A 198 15.07 26.44 -35.54
CA SER A 198 13.84 27.30 -35.63
C SER A 198 12.50 26.70 -35.11
N VAL A 199 11.73 27.25 -34.16
CA VAL A 199 11.19 28.60 -33.77
C VAL A 199 9.80 28.90 -34.40
N LEU A 200 8.76 29.06 -33.56
CA LEU A 200 7.74 30.16 -33.51
C LEU A 200 6.49 29.78 -32.67
N GLN A 201 6.06 30.69 -31.78
CA GLN A 201 4.80 30.77 -31.00
C GLN A 201 3.80 31.74 -31.70
N PRO A 202 2.67 32.20 -31.11
CA PRO A 202 1.57 31.56 -30.36
C PRO A 202 0.17 31.91 -30.97
N GLY A 203 -0.94 31.38 -30.44
CA GLY A 203 -2.30 31.77 -30.82
C GLY A 203 -3.30 31.70 -29.67
N SER A 204 -3.87 32.86 -29.34
CA SER A 204 -4.90 33.15 -28.35
C SER A 204 -6.31 33.04 -28.95
N SER A 205 -7.30 32.56 -28.19
CA SER A 205 -8.70 32.99 -28.38
C SER A 205 -9.53 32.83 -27.10
N GLU A 206 -10.01 33.97 -26.63
CA GLU A 206 -11.06 34.16 -25.63
C GLU A 206 -12.41 33.67 -26.17
N HIS A 207 -13.28 33.14 -25.30
CA HIS A 207 -14.71 33.06 -25.58
C HIS A 207 -15.55 33.52 -24.37
N HIS A 208 -16.35 34.55 -24.68
CA HIS A 208 -17.41 35.18 -23.89
C HIS A 208 -18.58 34.23 -23.60
N PHE A 209 -19.18 34.38 -22.42
CA PHE A 209 -20.52 33.91 -22.05
C PHE A 209 -21.51 35.09 -22.07
N PRO A 210 -22.78 34.89 -22.46
CA PRO A 210 -23.87 35.78 -22.08
C PRO A 210 -24.83 35.14 -21.06
N GLN A 211 -25.22 36.00 -20.11
CA GLN A 211 -26.40 36.10 -19.21
C GLN A 211 -27.16 34.84 -18.77
#